data_AF-A0A924N998-F1
#
_entry.id   AF-A0A924N998-F1
#
_cell.length_a   1.000
_cell.length_b   1.000
_cell.length_c   1.000
_cell.angle_alpha   90.00
_cell.angle_beta   90.00
_cell.angle_gamma   90.00
#
_symmetry.space_group_name_H-M   'P 1'
#
loop_
_entity.id
_entity.type
_entity.pdbx_description
1 polymer ?
#
loop_
_entity_poly.entity_id
_entity_poly.type
_entity_poly.pdbx_seq_one_letter_code
_entity_poly.pdbx_strand_id
1 'polypeptide(L)'
;MPPAATKLRKAYVNVDHPAVLLRFEDGHEIRVAQGKVKTFDAYVGEVIRVIALYDPTSRDRDLLESVRAEDLPDAEPHESR
;
A
#
# COMPACT_ATOMS: atom_id res chain seq x y z
N MET A 1 -18.84 -19.81 9.30
CA MET A 1 -17.72 -19.68 8.34
C MET A 1 -17.25 -18.24 8.40
N PRO A 2 -15.95 -17.95 8.60
CA PRO A 2 -15.47 -16.59 8.37
C PRO A 2 -15.76 -16.24 6.90
N PRO A 3 -16.18 -15.00 6.58
CA PRO A 3 -16.41 -14.60 5.20
C PRO A 3 -15.14 -14.85 4.39
N ALA A 4 -15.28 -15.43 3.20
CA ALA A 4 -14.15 -15.69 2.32
C ALA A 4 -13.37 -14.39 2.12
N ALA A 5 -12.07 -14.39 2.45
CA ALA A 5 -11.20 -13.24 2.29
C ALA A 5 -11.28 -12.77 0.83
N THR A 6 -11.97 -11.65 0.60
CA THR A 6 -12.17 -11.13 -0.75
C THR A 6 -10.89 -10.44 -1.16
N LYS A 7 -10.25 -10.96 -2.20
CA LYS A 7 -9.02 -10.40 -2.75
C LYS A 7 -9.35 -9.08 -3.43
N LEU A 8 -8.74 -8.00 -2.95
CA LEU A 8 -8.83 -6.65 -3.49
C LEU A 8 -7.53 -6.33 -4.23
N ARG A 9 -7.65 -5.78 -5.43
CA ARG A 9 -6.49 -5.27 -6.16
C ARG A 9 -6.45 -3.76 -6.03
N LYS A 10 -5.47 -3.26 -5.30
CA LYS A 10 -5.37 -1.84 -4.94
C LYS A 10 -4.13 -1.21 -5.55
N ALA A 11 -4.18 0.11 -5.73
CA ALA A 11 -3.06 0.91 -6.20
C ALA A 11 -2.72 1.96 -5.15
N TYR A 12 -1.43 2.24 -4.99
CA TYR A 12 -0.97 3.36 -4.19
C TYR A 12 0.00 4.19 -5.00
N VAL A 13 -0.26 5.48 -5.05
CA VAL A 13 0.60 6.47 -5.70
C VAL A 13 1.28 7.31 -4.63
N ASN A 14 2.60 7.36 -4.67
CA ASN A 14 3.37 8.23 -3.79
C ASN A 14 3.74 9.50 -4.54
N VAL A 15 3.15 10.65 -4.18
CA VAL A 15 3.49 11.95 -4.79
C VAL A 15 4.28 12.86 -3.85
N ASP A 16 3.97 12.82 -2.56
CA ASP A 16 4.50 13.78 -1.57
C ASP A 16 5.86 13.39 -0.98
N HIS A 17 6.18 12.10 -0.85
CA HIS A 17 7.35 11.64 -0.10
C HIS A 17 8.43 11.02 -1.00
N PRO A 18 9.72 11.11 -0.65
CA PRO A 18 10.81 10.53 -1.44
C PRO A 18 10.69 9.00 -1.59
N ALA A 19 10.26 8.31 -0.53
CA ALA A 19 9.83 6.92 -0.59
C ALA A 19 8.74 6.66 0.45
N VAL A 20 7.85 5.73 0.13
CA VAL A 20 6.82 5.21 1.03
C VAL A 20 6.97 3.69 1.11
N LEU A 21 6.79 3.14 2.30
CA LEU A 21 6.71 1.72 2.57
C LEU A 21 5.28 1.39 2.99
N LEU A 22 4.62 0.54 2.21
CA LEU A 22 3.35 -0.04 2.55
C LEU A 22 3.62 -1.32 3.31
N ARG A 23 3.24 -1.38 4.58
CA ARG A 23 3.40 -2.56 5.43
C ARG A 23 2.03 -3.18 5.70
N PHE A 24 1.89 -4.43 5.28
CA PHE A 24 0.68 -5.23 5.41
C PHE A 24 0.66 -5.96 6.75
N GLU A 25 -0.52 -6.34 7.25
CA GLU A 25 -0.64 -7.11 8.51
C GLU A 25 0.02 -8.49 8.44
N ASP A 26 0.06 -9.11 7.26
CA ASP A 26 0.75 -10.37 7.00
C ASP A 26 2.29 -10.25 7.11
N GLY A 27 2.82 -9.04 7.24
CA GLY A 27 4.26 -8.77 7.29
C GLY A 27 4.90 -8.52 5.92
N HIS A 28 4.11 -8.57 4.84
CA HIS A 28 4.55 -8.08 3.53
C HIS A 28 4.85 -6.58 3.58
N GLU A 29 5.87 -6.17 2.81
CA GLU A 29 6.29 -4.77 2.70
C GLU A 29 6.53 -4.40 1.23
N ILE A 30 5.92 -3.31 0.77
CA ILE A 30 6.07 -2.82 -0.60
C ILE A 30 6.60 -1.39 -0.57
N ARG A 31 7.75 -1.18 -1.20
CA ARG A 31 8.34 0.15 -1.34
C ARG A 31 7.87 0.84 -2.63
N VAL A 32 7.38 2.07 -2.47
CA VAL A 32 6.90 2.95 -3.53
C VAL A 32 7.79 4.19 -3.56
N ALA A 33 8.57 4.36 -4.62
CA ALA A 33 9.39 5.56 -4.80
C ALA A 33 8.50 6.76 -5.16
N GLN A 34 9.01 7.98 -4.94
CA GLN A 34 8.31 9.20 -5.33
C GLN A 34 7.93 9.22 -6.81
N GLY A 35 6.73 9.70 -7.11
CA GLY A 35 6.16 9.78 -8.44
C GLY A 35 5.82 8.42 -9.07
N LYS A 36 5.95 7.31 -8.32
CA LYS A 36 5.60 5.98 -8.81
C LYS A 36 4.28 5.51 -8.23
N VAL A 37 3.56 4.75 -9.04
CA VAL A 37 2.40 3.96 -8.63
C VAL A 37 2.83 2.50 -8.47
N LYS A 38 2.31 1.86 -7.43
CA LYS A 38 2.45 0.41 -7.23
C LYS A 38 1.06 -0.19 -7.04
N THR A 39 0.76 -1.18 -7.87
CA THR A 39 -0.40 -2.04 -7.71
C THR A 39 -0.03 -3.24 -6.86
N PHE A 40 -0.91 -3.63 -5.94
CA PHE A 40 -0.73 -4.79 -5.08
C PHE A 40 -2.07 -5.45 -4.80
N ASP A 41 -1.98 -6.69 -4.34
CA ASP A 41 -3.13 -7.45 -3.91
C ASP A 41 -3.20 -7.37 -2.38
N ALA A 42 -4.39 -7.11 -1.86
CA ALA A 42 -4.72 -7.05 -0.44
C ALA A 42 -6.03 -7.81 -0.19
N TYR A 43 -6.43 -7.97 1.07
CA TYR A 43 -7.69 -8.62 1.42
C TYR A 43 -8.65 -7.66 2.13
N VAL A 44 -9.97 -7.86 1.95
CA VAL A 44 -10.99 -7.10 2.71
C VAL A 44 -10.74 -7.26 4.21
N GLY A 45 -10.72 -6.13 4.93
CA GLY A 45 -10.45 -6.07 6.37
C GLY A 45 -8.96 -6.00 6.74
N GLU A 46 -8.04 -6.11 5.77
CA GLU A 46 -6.60 -5.98 6.02
C GLU A 46 -6.20 -4.51 6.23
N VAL A 47 -5.36 -4.26 7.23
CA VAL A 47 -4.82 -2.92 7.49
C VAL A 47 -3.44 -2.77 6.85
N ILE A 48 -3.28 -1.69 6.10
CA ILE A 48 -2.03 -1.32 5.42
C ILE A 48 -1.50 -0.07 6.10
N ARG A 49 -0.30 -0.18 6.66
CA ARG A 49 0.41 0.95 7.27
C ARG A 49 1.27 1.63 6.23
N VAL A 50 1.02 2.91 6.01
CA VAL A 50 1.75 3.76 5.07
C VAL A 50 2.85 4.48 5.86
N ILE A 51 4.10 4.17 5.56
CA ILE A 51 5.26 4.68 6.29
C ILE A 51 6.13 5.48 5.33
N ALA A 52 6.33 6.77 5.57
CA ALA A 52 7.29 7.57 4.85
C ALA A 52 8.74 7.20 5.24
N LEU A 53 9.57 7.10 4.21
CA LEU A 53 11.01 6.90 4.29
C LEU A 53 11.68 8.14 3.66
N TYR A 54 12.11 9.07 4.50
CA TYR A 54 12.82 10.27 4.05
C TYR A 54 14.26 9.98 3.62
N ASP A 55 14.94 9.11 4.38
CA ASP A 55 16.32 8.73 4.11
C ASP A 55 16.46 7.19 4.14
N PRO A 56 17.04 6.57 3.10
CA PRO A 56 17.21 5.11 3.04
C PRO A 56 18.33 4.58 3.94
N THR A 57 19.20 5.44 4.46
CA THR A 57 20.32 5.10 5.35
C THR A 57 19.99 5.36 6.82
N SER A 58 19.06 6.27 7.09
CA SER A 58 18.52 6.52 8.41
C SER A 58 17.50 5.46 8.80
N ARG A 59 17.39 5.22 10.11
CA ARG A 59 16.36 4.37 10.70
C ARG A 59 15.04 5.12 10.92
N ASP A 60 15.00 6.41 10.59
CA ASP A 60 13.81 7.24 10.68
C ASP A 60 12.73 6.76 9.70
N ARG A 61 11.62 6.36 10.30
CA ARG A 61 10.42 5.90 9.62
C ARG A 61 9.26 6.64 10.23
N ASP A 62 8.54 7.38 9.41
CA ASP A 62 7.40 8.17 9.87
C ASP A 62 6.12 7.45 9.46
N LEU A 63 5.33 7.01 10.43
CA LEU A 63 4.03 6.40 10.13
C LEU A 63 3.07 7.53 9.75
N LEU A 64 2.74 7.63 8.47
CA LEU A 64 1.82 8.64 7.97
C LEU A 64 0.39 8.29 8.38
N GLU A 65 -0.03 7.07 8.00
CA GLU A 65 -1.39 6.62 8.21
C GLU A 65 -1.48 5.10 8.26
N SER A 66 -2.57 4.61 8.81
CA SER A 66 -2.96 3.20 8.76
C SER A 66 -4.34 3.15 8.12
N VAL A 67 -4.38 2.69 6.87
CA VAL A 67 -5.57 2.68 6.03
C VAL A 67 -5.98 1.25 5.77
N ARG A 68 -7.27 0.97 5.69
CA ARG A 68 -7.72 -0.38 5.32
C ARG A 68 -7.56 -0.57 3.82
N ALA A 69 -7.33 -1.81 3.42
CA ALA A 69 -7.25 -2.16 2.01
C ALA A 69 -8.47 -1.67 1.22
N GLU A 70 -9.66 -1.73 1.80
CA GLU A 70 -10.92 -1.29 1.17
C GLU A 70 -10.98 0.21 0.86
N ASP A 71 -10.35 1.04 1.70
CA ASP A 71 -10.33 2.51 1.57
C ASP A 71 -9.32 2.98 0.52
N LEU A 72 -8.37 2.13 0.11
CA LEU A 72 -7.42 2.48 -0.94
C LEU A 72 -8.06 2.43 -2.33
N PRO A 73 -7.57 3.24 -3.28
CA PRO A 73 -8.10 3.24 -4.64
C PRO A 73 -7.85 1.88 -5.30
N ASP A 74 -8.85 1.39 -6.01
CA ASP A 74 -8.73 0.17 -6.79
C ASP A 74 -7.69 0.35 -7.90
N ALA A 75 -6.86 -0.66 -8.09
CA ALA A 75 -6.01 -0.71 -9.27
C ALA A 75 -6.94 -0.88 -10.45
N GLU A 76 -7.04 0.15 -11.30
CA GLU A 76 -7.88 0.08 -12.49
C GLU A 76 -7.56 -1.22 -13.25
N PRO A 77 -8.57 -2.06 -13.55
CA PRO A 77 -8.37 -3.14 -14.48
C PRO A 77 -8.00 -2.47 -15.79
N HIS A 78 -6.74 -2.61 -16.22
CA HIS A 78 -6.39 -2.24 -17.57
C HIS A 78 -7.17 -3.20 -18.48
N GLU A 79 -8.37 -2.81 -18.87
CA GLU A 79 -9.14 -3.46 -19.93
C GLU A 79 -8.25 -3.35 -21.17
N SER A 80 -7.51 -4.42 -21.41
CA SER A 80 -6.81 -4.63 -22.67
C SER A 80 -7.91 -4.82 -23.72
N ARG A 81 -8.17 -3.76 -24.47
CA ARG A 81 -9.05 -3.77 -25.64
C ARG A 81 -8.41 -4.53 -26.79
#